data_AF-A0A955WYU5-F1
#
_entry.id   AF-A0A955WYU5-F1
#
_cell.length_a   1.000
_cell.length_b   1.000
_cell.length_c   1.000
_cell.angle_alpha   90.00
_cell.angle_beta   90.00
_cell.angle_gamma   90.00
#
_symmetry.space_group_name_H-M   'P 1'
#
loop_
_entity.id
_entity.type
_entity.pdbx_description
1 polymer ?
#
loop_
_entity_poly.entity_id
_entity_poly.type
_entity_poly.pdbx_seq_one_letter_code
_entity_poly.pdbx_strand_id
1 'polypeptide(L)' 'MVPEFKPAILNYFAWEHLPPHLAEVSRPFAEHAQRIASIGSLPGADRAEATVALRKLLESKDAAVRAAVSAAAASR' A
#
# COMPACT_ATOMS: atom_id res chain seq x y z
N MET A 1 16.15 -12.69 18.33
CA MET A 1 15.51 -12.45 17.02
C MET A 1 14.23 -11.66 17.29
N VAL A 2 14.12 -10.42 16.81
CA VAL A 2 12.90 -9.62 17.00
C VAL A 2 11.83 -10.17 16.06
N PRO A 3 10.60 -10.48 16.53
CA PRO A 3 9.56 -11.01 15.67
C PRO A 3 9.16 -9.98 14.61
N GLU A 4 9.24 -10.40 13.35
CA GLU A 4 8.91 -9.60 12.18
C GLU A 4 7.43 -9.16 12.22
N PHE A 5 7.16 -7.91 11.88
CA PHE A 5 5.80 -7.42 11.71
C PHE A 5 5.35 -7.63 10.26
N LYS A 6 4.64 -8.75 10.02
CA LYS A 6 4.07 -9.12 8.72
C LYS A 6 2.54 -9.06 8.75
N PRO A 7 1.93 -7.87 8.71
CA PRO A 7 0.48 -7.75 8.72
C PRO A 7 -0.10 -8.24 7.39
N ALA A 8 -1.18 -9.03 7.46
CA ALA A 8 -1.85 -9.61 6.29
C ALA A 8 -2.30 -8.56 5.25
N ILE A 9 -2.48 -7.30 5.68
CA ILE A 9 -2.86 -6.18 4.82
C ILE A 9 -1.84 -5.90 3.69
N LEU A 10 -0.58 -6.31 3.84
CA LEU A 10 0.45 -6.15 2.80
C LEU A 10 0.08 -6.86 1.49
N ASN A 11 -0.71 -7.93 1.54
CA ASN A 11 -1.15 -8.65 0.34
C ASN A 11 -1.99 -7.76 -0.59
N TYR A 12 -2.73 -6.79 -0.04
CA TYR A 12 -3.54 -5.87 -0.84
C TYR A 12 -2.71 -4.80 -1.55
N PHE A 13 -1.41 -4.71 -1.28
CA PHE A 13 -0.50 -3.78 -1.96
C PHE A 13 0.21 -4.42 -3.17
N ALA A 14 -0.06 -5.69 -3.50
CA ALA A 14 0.40 -6.26 -4.77
C ALA A 14 -0.14 -5.41 -5.93
N TRP A 15 0.72 -5.07 -6.89
CA TRP A 15 0.39 -4.13 -7.96
C TRP A 15 0.72 -4.66 -9.36
N GLU A 16 1.58 -5.67 -9.47
CA GLU A 16 2.05 -6.22 -10.75
C GLU A 16 0.94 -6.89 -11.56
N HIS A 17 -0.17 -7.26 -10.93
CA HIS A 17 -1.34 -7.84 -11.59
C HIS A 17 -2.23 -6.79 -12.28
N LEU A 18 -1.96 -5.49 -12.06
CA LEU A 18 -2.74 -4.40 -12.64
C LEU A 18 -2.25 -4.09 -14.07
N PRO A 19 -3.12 -3.56 -14.94
CA PRO A 19 -2.70 -2.98 -16.21
C PRO A 19 -1.58 -1.94 -16.01
N PRO A 20 -0.60 -1.78 -16.94
CA PRO A 20 0.60 -0.97 -16.72
C PRO A 20 0.35 0.44 -16.18
N HIS A 21 -0.62 1.16 -16.74
CA HIS A 21 -0.97 2.52 -16.30
C HIS A 21 -1.56 2.60 -14.88
N LEU A 22 -2.19 1.54 -14.38
CA LEU A 22 -2.68 1.46 -13.00
C LEU A 22 -1.63 0.91 -12.04
N ALA A 23 -0.81 -0.02 -12.53
CA ALA A 23 0.36 -0.54 -11.83
C ALA A 23 1.33 0.59 -11.44
N GLU A 24 1.58 1.53 -12.35
CA GLU A 24 2.41 2.72 -12.09
C GLU A 24 1.86 3.59 -10.95
N VAL A 25 0.53 3.76 -10.86
CA VAL A 25 -0.13 4.49 -9.78
C VAL A 25 -0.05 3.74 -8.45
N SER A 26 -0.25 2.41 -8.49
CA SER A 26 -0.28 1.57 -7.28
C SER A 26 1.10 1.28 -6.69
N ARG A 27 2.15 1.20 -7.52
CA ARG A 27 3.53 0.86 -7.10
C ARG A 27 4.05 1.69 -5.92
N PRO A 28 4.02 3.03 -5.92
CA PRO A 28 4.55 3.83 -4.81
C PRO A 28 3.84 3.57 -3.47
N PHE A 29 2.56 3.21 -3.48
CA PHE A 29 1.86 2.82 -2.26
C PHE A 29 2.36 1.48 -1.72
N ALA A 30 2.68 0.53 -2.60
CA ALA A 30 3.24 -0.76 -2.19
C ALA A 30 4.62 -0.61 -1.56
N GLU A 31 5.48 0.22 -2.17
CA GLU A 31 6.78 0.55 -1.60
C GLU A 31 6.65 1.23 -0.24
N HIS A 32 5.69 2.14 -0.08
CA HIS A 32 5.45 2.80 1.21
C HIS A 32 4.89 1.85 2.27
N ALA A 33 4.02 0.91 1.88
CA ALA A 33 3.52 -0.12 2.78
C ALA A 33 4.64 -1.00 3.35
N GLN A 34 5.62 -1.38 2.51
CA GLN A 34 6.80 -2.13 2.95
C GLN A 34 7.65 -1.32 3.94
N ARG A 35 7.79 -0.01 3.72
CA ARG A 35 8.49 0.89 4.66
C ARG A 35 7.77 0.94 6.02
N ILE A 36 6.44 1.07 6.04
CA ILE A 36 5.66 1.08 7.29
C ILE A 36 5.78 -0.26 8.02
N ALA A 37 5.71 -1.39 7.32
CA ALA A 37 5.91 -2.71 7.92
C ALA A 37 7.32 -2.88 8.52
N SER A 38 8.34 -2.33 7.83
CA SER A 38 9.72 -2.31 8.34
C SER A 38 9.82 -1.49 9.62
N ILE A 39 9.16 -0.32 9.70
CA ILE A 39 9.08 0.49 10.92
C ILE A 39 8.40 -0.29 12.06
N GLY A 40 7.28 -0.96 11.78
CA GLY A 40 6.58 -1.79 12.78
C GLY A 40 7.38 -2.99 13.28
N SER A 41 8.46 -3.37 12.58
CA SER A 41 9.40 -4.42 13.00
C SER A 41 10.50 -3.90 13.93
N LEU A 42 10.64 -2.58 14.10
CA LEU A 42 11.64 -2.00 14.99
C LEU A 42 11.31 -2.29 16.47
N PRO A 43 12.32 -2.47 17.33
CA PRO A 43 12.11 -2.57 18.78
C PRO A 43 11.41 -1.33 19.34
N GLY A 44 10.37 -1.52 20.16
CA GLY A 44 9.62 -0.42 20.78
C GLY A 44 8.67 0.33 19.83
N ALA A 45 8.55 -0.09 18.57
CA ALA A 45 7.59 0.51 17.65
C ALA A 45 6.14 0.22 18.08
N ASP A 46 5.28 1.23 17.96
CA ASP A 46 3.84 1.06 18.13
C ASP A 46 3.22 0.40 16.90
N ARG A 47 2.93 -0.90 17.01
CA ARG A 47 2.34 -1.70 15.93
C ARG A 47 0.88 -1.33 15.66
N ALA A 48 0.18 -0.74 16.63
CA ALA A 48 -1.19 -0.29 16.43
C ALA A 48 -1.21 0.90 15.46
N GLU A 49 -0.32 1.87 15.65
CA GLU A 49 -0.15 3.01 14.73
C GLU A 49 0.36 2.57 13.35
N ALA A 50 1.29 1.61 13.28
CA ALA A 50 1.70 1.01 12.00
C ALA A 50 0.51 0.36 11.26
N THR A 51 -0.37 -0.33 11.99
CA THR A 51 -1.59 -0.93 11.43
C THR A 51 -2.61 0.14 10.98
N VAL A 52 -2.76 1.23 11.73
CA VAL A 52 -3.58 2.39 11.32
C VAL A 52 -3.02 3.00 10.03
N ALA A 53 -1.72 3.25 9.97
CA ALA A 53 -1.06 3.83 8.82
C ALA A 53 -1.24 2.96 7.55
N LEU A 54 -1.08 1.63 7.67
CA LEU A 54 -1.29 0.70 6.55
C LEU A 54 -2.74 0.70 6.03
N ARG A 55 -3.74 0.78 6.92
CA ARG A 55 -5.15 0.85 6.51
C ARG A 55 -5.46 2.14 5.75
N LYS A 56 -5.01 3.27 6.28
CA LYS A 56 -5.17 4.58 5.63
C LYS A 56 -4.46 4.63 4.27
N LEU A 57 -3.28 4.02 4.19
CA LEU A 57 -2.53 3.94 2.94
C LEU A 57 -3.25 3.06 1.91
N LEU A 58 -3.86 1.95 2.33
CA LEU A 58 -4.64 1.09 1.44
C LEU A 58 -5.85 1.83 0.86
N GLU A 59 -6.60 2.55 1.71
CA GLU A 59 -7.73 3.39 1.27
C GLU A 59 -7.28 4.46 0.26
N SER A 60 -6.13 5.09 0.53
CA SER A 60 -5.54 6.11 -0.36
C SER A 60 -5.11 5.52 -1.71
N LYS A 61 -4.48 4.34 -1.70
CA LYS A 61 -4.09 3.60 -2.92
C LYS A 61 -5.33 3.30 -3.78
N ASP A 62 -6.36 2.73 -3.18
CA ASP A 62 -7.59 2.35 -3.89
C ASP A 62 -8.29 3.59 -4.47
N ALA A 63 -8.29 4.72 -3.76
CA ALA A 63 -8.82 5.99 -4.27
C ALA A 63 -8.00 6.52 -5.46
N ALA A 64 -6.67 6.49 -5.39
CA ALA A 64 -5.80 6.92 -6.49
C ALA A 64 -5.97 6.04 -7.75
N VAL A 65 -6.07 4.72 -7.57
CA VAL A 65 -6.34 3.79 -8.68
C VAL A 65 -7.71 4.07 -9.31
N ARG A 66 -8.77 4.28 -8.51
CA ARG A 66 -10.09 4.66 -9.05
C ARG A 66 -10.04 5.98 -9.83
N ALA A 67 -9.29 6.98 -9.35
CA ALA A 67 -9.13 8.24 -10.07
C ALA A 67 -8.44 8.04 -11.44
N ALA A 68 -7.40 7.19 -11.49
CA ALA A 68 -6.70 6.87 -12.73
C ALA A 68 -7.57 6.11 -13.74
N VAL A 69 -8.43 5.20 -13.27
CA VAL A 69 -9.41 4.51 -14.13
C VAL A 69 -10.34 5.51 -14.82
N SER A 70 -10.86 6.51 -14.08
CA SER A 70 -11.73 7.54 -14.64
C SER A 70 -11.03 8.41 -15.69
N ALA A 71 -9.75 8.74 -15.48
CA ALA A 71 -8.96 9.49 -16.46
C ALA A 71 -8.75 8.70 -17.77
N ALA A 72 -8.47 7.39 -17.67
CA ALA A 72 -8.32 6.52 -18.83
C ALA A 72 -9.64 6.30 -19.61
N ALA A 73 -10.79 6.38 -18.92
CA ALA A 73 -12.10 6.30 -19.55
C ALA A 73 -12.49 7.59 -20.29
N ALA A 74 -12.12 8.76 -19.75
CA ALA A 74 -12.40 10.07 -20.36
C ALA A 74 -11.54 10.41 -21.59
N SER A 75 -10.51 9.61 -21.87
CA SER A 75 -9.61 9.77 -23.02
C SER A 75 -10.01 8.90 -24.23
N ARG A 76 -11.21 8.28 -24.19
CA ARG A 76 -11.82 7.52 -25.29
C ARG A 76 -13.06 8.25 -25.79
#